data_AF-A0A7S2DM23-F1
#
_entry.id   AF-A0A7S2DM23-F1
#
_cell.length_a   1.000
_cell.length_b   1.000
_cell.length_c   1.000
_cell.angle_alpha   90.00
_cell.angle_beta   90.00
_cell.angle_gamma   90.00
#
_symmetry.space_group_name_H-M   'P 1'
#
loop_
_entity.id
_entity.type
_entity.pdbx_description
1 polymer ?
#
loop_
_entity_poly.entity_id
_entity_poly.type
_entity_poly.pdbx_seq_one_letter_code
_entity_poly.pdbx_strand_id
1 'polypeptide(L)'
;MSGSMATFVGGHACCIAYNKDKFKLLSKGKKEVAEDERAQYYGKRGMMWVRLEYKEGGKTILFANHHGPLRVNSGGQCGGKATAWNIVNTLKEEAKGDDAIVIVGDFNADDKSVTQRELMRFMNRLGSNWVDTVMSNCKSGTWKTLPKGGSDHNAVKVELSI
;
A
#
# COMPACT_ATOMS: atom_id res chain seq x y z
N MET A 1 -14.11 -12.53 -19.38
CA MET A 1 -14.94 -11.32 -19.25
C MET A 1 -14.08 -10.20 -18.71
N SER A 2 -13.82 -9.15 -19.50
CA SER A 2 -13.12 -7.96 -19.02
C SER A 2 -14.08 -7.18 -18.12
N GLY A 3 -13.93 -7.35 -16.80
CA GLY A 3 -14.68 -6.55 -15.85
C GLY A 3 -14.35 -5.08 -16.05
N SER A 4 -15.32 -4.22 -15.86
CA SER A 4 -15.12 -2.79 -16.00
C SER A 4 -14.21 -2.29 -14.87
N MET A 5 -13.10 -1.64 -15.21
CA MET A 5 -12.13 -1.16 -14.22
C MET A 5 -12.44 0.30 -13.85
N ALA A 6 -12.30 0.62 -12.57
CA ALA A 6 -12.25 2.00 -12.09
C ALA A 6 -10.82 2.31 -11.62
N THR A 7 -10.43 3.58 -11.76
CA THR A 7 -9.12 4.07 -11.33
C THR A 7 -9.27 5.24 -10.37
N PHE A 8 -8.33 5.35 -9.44
CA PHE A 8 -8.11 6.53 -8.63
C PHE A 8 -6.64 6.92 -8.78
N VAL A 9 -6.39 8.14 -9.24
CA VAL A 9 -5.04 8.70 -9.41
C VAL A 9 -4.77 9.63 -8.23
N GLY A 10 -3.81 9.26 -7.37
CA GLY A 10 -3.65 9.86 -6.04
C GLY A 10 -2.58 10.95 -5.94
N GLY A 11 -1.76 11.12 -6.98
CA GLY A 11 -0.53 11.92 -6.91
C GLY A 11 0.65 11.10 -6.36
N HIS A 12 1.82 11.72 -6.23
CA HIS A 12 3.07 11.08 -5.76
C HIS A 12 3.46 9.79 -6.51
N ALA A 13 3.12 9.71 -7.80
CA ALA A 13 3.30 8.53 -8.65
C ALA A 13 2.51 7.28 -8.19
N CYS A 14 1.43 7.45 -7.44
CA CYS A 14 0.52 6.37 -7.05
C CYS A 14 -0.80 6.39 -7.83
N CYS A 15 -1.29 5.18 -8.14
CA CYS A 15 -2.61 4.92 -8.69
C CYS A 15 -3.19 3.65 -8.05
N ILE A 16 -4.50 3.57 -7.91
CA ILE A 16 -5.23 2.35 -7.53
C ILE A 16 -6.22 2.03 -8.64
N ALA A 17 -6.26 0.78 -9.08
CA ALA A 17 -7.27 0.26 -9.98
C ALA A 17 -8.05 -0.89 -9.33
N TYR A 18 -9.37 -0.93 -9.51
CA TYR A 18 -10.22 -2.00 -8.99
C TYR A 18 -11.35 -2.34 -9.95
N ASN A 19 -11.84 -3.58 -9.89
CA ASN A 19 -12.94 -4.06 -10.72
C ASN A 19 -14.28 -3.58 -10.14
N LYS A 20 -14.96 -2.65 -10.82
CA LYS A 20 -16.22 -2.04 -10.32
C LYS A 20 -17.44 -2.95 -10.49
N ASP A 21 -17.32 -4.06 -11.22
CA ASP A 21 -18.36 -5.08 -11.28
C ASP A 21 -18.37 -5.89 -9.98
N LYS A 22 -17.18 -6.17 -9.42
CA LYS A 22 -17.01 -6.92 -8.16
C LYS A 22 -17.08 -6.06 -6.89
N PHE A 23 -16.63 -4.82 -6.97
CA PHE A 23 -16.49 -3.95 -5.81
C PHE A 23 -17.33 -2.68 -5.92
N LYS A 24 -17.91 -2.27 -4.81
CA LYS A 24 -18.57 -0.97 -4.63
C LYS A 24 -17.64 -0.06 -3.83
N LEU A 25 -17.40 1.15 -4.35
CA LEU A 25 -16.62 2.16 -3.62
C LEU A 25 -17.45 2.74 -2.47
N LEU A 26 -16.90 2.71 -1.26
CA LEU A 26 -17.50 3.29 -0.06
C LEU A 26 -16.87 4.64 0.29
N SER A 27 -15.53 4.73 0.25
CA SER A 27 -14.78 5.97 0.46
C SER A 27 -13.42 5.88 -0.24
N LYS A 28 -12.75 7.03 -0.40
CA LYS A 28 -11.37 7.11 -0.91
C LYS A 28 -10.69 8.38 -0.38
N GLY A 29 -9.37 8.36 -0.30
CA GLY A 29 -8.62 9.51 0.17
C GLY A 29 -7.13 9.42 -0.12
N LYS A 30 -6.41 10.46 0.28
CA LYS A 30 -4.96 10.56 0.18
C LYS A 30 -4.41 11.39 1.34
N LYS A 31 -3.17 11.09 1.75
CA LYS A 31 -2.47 11.80 2.82
C LYS A 31 -0.97 11.75 2.56
N GLU A 32 -0.29 12.85 2.81
CA GLU A 32 1.17 12.89 2.85
C GLU A 32 1.62 12.20 4.14
N VAL A 33 2.50 11.20 4.02
CA VAL A 33 2.95 10.37 5.16
C VAL A 33 4.44 10.48 5.41
N ALA A 34 5.19 11.02 4.45
CA ALA A 34 6.62 11.26 4.56
C ALA A 34 7.07 12.40 3.64
N GLU A 35 8.32 12.79 3.76
CA GLU A 35 8.97 13.76 2.89
C GLU A 35 10.38 13.28 2.59
N ASP A 36 10.80 13.39 1.34
CA ASP A 36 12.16 13.06 0.95
C ASP A 36 13.16 13.89 1.75
N GLU A 37 14.31 13.30 2.05
CA GLU A 37 15.37 14.03 2.71
C GLU A 37 16.22 14.86 1.75
N ARG A 38 16.98 15.80 2.32
CA ARG A 38 17.79 16.76 1.56
C ARG A 38 18.75 16.13 0.55
N ALA A 39 19.31 14.97 0.85
CA ALA A 39 20.27 14.29 -0.04
C ALA A 39 19.64 13.80 -1.36
N GLN A 40 18.32 13.59 -1.39
CA GLN A 40 17.59 13.17 -2.58
C GLN A 40 16.16 13.71 -2.55
N TYR A 41 16.02 15.03 -2.65
CA TYR A 41 14.76 15.74 -2.43
C TYR A 41 13.93 15.92 -3.71
N TYR A 42 12.75 15.31 -3.77
CA TYR A 42 11.74 15.54 -4.81
C TYR A 42 10.37 15.91 -4.23
N GLY A 43 10.30 16.09 -2.90
CA GLY A 43 9.13 16.59 -2.18
C GLY A 43 8.49 15.56 -1.27
N LYS A 44 7.21 15.76 -1.03
CA LYS A 44 6.42 14.95 -0.11
C LYS A 44 5.99 13.63 -0.74
N ARG A 45 5.72 12.64 0.10
CA ARG A 45 5.38 11.26 -0.26
C ARG A 45 4.04 10.87 0.32
N GLY A 46 3.20 10.30 -0.52
CA GLY A 46 1.80 10.05 -0.20
C GLY A 46 1.48 8.58 0.03
N MET A 47 0.41 8.37 0.79
CA MET A 47 -0.40 7.16 0.73
C MET A 47 -1.78 7.55 0.22
N MET A 48 -2.35 6.72 -0.65
CA MET A 48 -3.73 6.83 -1.10
C MET A 48 -4.48 5.55 -0.79
N TRP A 49 -5.79 5.65 -0.59
CA TRP A 49 -6.62 4.49 -0.27
C TRP A 49 -7.99 4.55 -0.92
N VAL A 50 -8.59 3.37 -1.04
CA VAL A 50 -10.01 3.15 -1.32
C VAL A 50 -10.56 2.17 -0.30
N ARG A 51 -11.76 2.45 0.21
CA ARG A 51 -12.55 1.49 0.98
C ARG A 51 -13.60 0.89 0.06
N LEU A 52 -13.56 -0.42 -0.12
CA LEU A 52 -14.37 -1.14 -1.10
C LEU A 52 -15.18 -2.25 -0.44
N GLU A 53 -16.45 -2.36 -0.78
CA GLU A 53 -17.32 -3.48 -0.41
C GLU A 53 -17.32 -4.52 -1.52
N TYR A 54 -17.09 -5.79 -1.20
CA TYR A 54 -17.27 -6.90 -2.13
C TYR A 54 -18.76 -7.24 -2.26
N LYS A 55 -19.33 -7.07 -3.46
CA LYS A 55 -20.79 -7.08 -3.64
C LYS A 55 -21.46 -8.42 -3.31
N GLU A 56 -20.78 -9.54 -3.53
CA GLU A 56 -21.37 -10.89 -3.36
C GLU A 56 -21.39 -11.34 -1.89
N GLY A 57 -20.56 -10.75 -1.02
CA GLY A 57 -20.44 -11.18 0.38
C GLY A 57 -20.47 -10.05 1.42
N GLY A 58 -20.59 -8.78 1.01
CA GLY A 58 -20.64 -7.61 1.89
C GLY A 58 -19.35 -7.30 2.65
N LYS A 59 -18.32 -8.13 2.53
CA LYS A 59 -17.02 -7.91 3.19
C LYS A 59 -16.37 -6.63 2.67
N THR A 60 -15.73 -5.90 3.57
CA THR A 60 -15.09 -4.63 3.21
C THR A 60 -13.58 -4.72 3.32
N ILE A 61 -12.91 -4.08 2.35
CA ILE A 61 -11.45 -3.94 2.29
C ILE A 61 -11.09 -2.45 2.25
N LEU A 62 -10.15 -2.04 3.10
CA LEU A 62 -9.38 -0.81 2.94
C LEU A 62 -8.11 -1.17 2.17
N PHE A 63 -8.04 -0.77 0.89
CA PHE A 63 -6.89 -0.98 0.03
C PHE A 63 -6.12 0.32 -0.15
N ALA A 64 -4.86 0.32 0.25
CA ALA A 64 -3.96 1.46 0.20
C ALA A 64 -2.75 1.21 -0.71
N ASN A 65 -2.26 2.27 -1.35
CA ASN A 65 -1.03 2.28 -2.14
C ASN A 65 -0.12 3.40 -1.65
N HIS A 66 1.17 3.11 -1.48
CA HIS A 66 2.19 4.03 -1.00
C HIS A 66 3.42 4.02 -1.90
N HIS A 67 3.98 5.20 -2.15
CA HIS A 67 5.31 5.35 -2.73
C HIS A 67 6.21 6.09 -1.75
N GLY A 68 7.22 5.38 -1.24
CA GLY A 68 8.05 5.84 -0.13
C GLY A 68 9.14 6.86 -0.51
N PRO A 69 9.83 7.42 0.50
CA PRO A 69 10.94 8.35 0.28
C PRO A 69 12.04 7.75 -0.58
N LEU A 70 12.52 8.51 -1.57
CA LEU A 70 13.30 7.95 -2.69
C LEU A 70 14.60 7.27 -2.29
N ARG A 71 15.31 7.82 -1.29
CA ARG A 71 16.53 7.17 -0.85
C ARG A 71 16.16 5.92 -0.09
N VAL A 72 16.51 4.78 -0.69
CA VAL A 72 16.20 3.46 -0.14
C VAL A 72 16.59 3.38 1.33
N ASN A 73 15.66 2.88 2.15
CA ASN A 73 15.77 2.69 3.60
C ASN A 73 15.90 3.96 4.46
N SER A 74 15.79 5.15 3.88
CA SER A 74 15.83 6.41 4.66
C SER A 74 14.61 6.57 5.56
N GLY A 75 13.43 6.26 5.02
CA GLY A 75 12.16 6.67 5.61
C GLY A 75 11.96 8.19 5.64
N GLY A 76 12.71 8.94 4.83
CA GLY A 76 12.54 10.38 4.66
C GLY A 76 13.14 11.24 5.77
N GLN A 77 12.81 12.54 5.77
CA GLN A 77 13.38 13.53 6.71
C GLN A 77 13.22 13.14 8.18
N CYS A 78 12.08 12.54 8.54
CA CYS A 78 11.75 12.14 9.90
C CYS A 78 12.07 10.67 10.20
N GLY A 79 12.67 9.96 9.24
CA GLY A 79 13.08 8.56 9.37
C GLY A 79 11.95 7.53 9.28
N GLY A 80 12.34 6.26 9.15
CA GLY A 80 11.40 5.16 8.90
C GLY A 80 10.34 4.95 9.97
N LYS A 81 10.65 5.26 11.23
CA LYS A 81 9.66 5.18 12.32
C LYS A 81 8.52 6.19 12.12
N ALA A 82 8.84 7.46 11.85
CA ALA A 82 7.82 8.47 11.62
C ALA A 82 6.93 8.12 10.41
N THR A 83 7.55 7.68 9.31
CA THR A 83 6.83 7.24 8.11
C THR A 83 5.88 6.07 8.41
N ALA A 84 6.36 5.02 9.09
CA ALA A 84 5.52 3.88 9.46
C ALA A 84 4.36 4.29 10.39
N TRP A 85 4.61 5.15 11.38
CA TRP A 85 3.57 5.66 12.27
C TRP A 85 2.50 6.47 11.55
N ASN A 86 2.89 7.35 10.61
CA ASN A 86 1.96 8.12 9.80
C ASN A 86 1.08 7.22 8.91
N ILE A 87 1.67 6.17 8.32
CA ILE A 87 0.93 5.15 7.56
C ILE A 87 -0.08 4.45 8.46
N VAL A 88 0.35 3.88 9.60
CA VAL A 88 -0.54 3.13 10.51
C VAL A 88 -1.66 3.99 11.06
N ASN A 89 -1.37 5.24 11.46
CA ASN A 89 -2.39 6.17 11.94
C ASN A 89 -3.43 6.45 10.85
N THR A 90 -3.00 6.65 9.60
CA THR A 90 -3.92 6.88 8.49
C THR A 90 -4.77 5.65 8.20
N LEU A 91 -4.19 4.44 8.20
CA LEU A 91 -4.96 3.20 8.05
C LEU A 91 -5.99 3.04 9.17
N LYS A 92 -5.62 3.36 10.41
CA LYS A 92 -6.51 3.30 11.58
C LYS A 92 -7.66 4.31 11.52
N GLU A 93 -7.42 5.52 11.04
CA GLU A 93 -8.44 6.57 10.88
C GLU A 93 -9.50 6.17 9.84
N GLU A 94 -9.06 5.51 8.78
CA GLU A 94 -9.85 5.25 7.58
C GLU A 94 -10.55 3.88 7.58
N ALA A 95 -9.95 2.88 8.23
CA ALA A 95 -10.56 1.57 8.43
C ALA A 95 -11.78 1.67 9.37
N LYS A 96 -12.76 0.79 9.18
CA LYS A 96 -13.95 0.67 10.03
C LYS A 96 -14.15 -0.78 10.45
N GLY A 97 -14.56 -1.00 11.70
CA GLY A 97 -14.92 -2.32 12.21
C GLY A 97 -13.89 -3.40 11.85
N ASP A 98 -14.38 -4.46 11.20
CA ASP A 98 -13.60 -5.64 10.80
C ASP A 98 -13.08 -5.56 9.36
N ASP A 99 -12.84 -4.36 8.83
CA ASP A 99 -12.25 -4.20 7.49
C ASP A 99 -10.95 -5.01 7.36
N ALA A 100 -10.82 -5.75 6.25
CA ALA A 100 -9.50 -6.20 5.82
C ALA A 100 -8.70 -4.98 5.37
N ILE A 101 -7.48 -4.85 5.87
CA ILE A 101 -6.57 -3.77 5.52
C ILE A 101 -5.49 -4.36 4.65
N VAL A 102 -5.25 -3.79 3.48
CA VAL A 102 -4.14 -4.14 2.59
C VAL A 102 -3.44 -2.85 2.20
N ILE A 103 -2.13 -2.79 2.40
CA ILE A 103 -1.28 -1.72 1.87
C ILE A 103 -0.23 -2.33 0.94
N VAL A 104 -0.08 -1.71 -0.23
CA VAL A 104 0.88 -2.11 -1.26
C VAL A 104 1.75 -0.94 -1.68
N GLY A 105 2.78 -1.22 -2.47
CA GLY A 105 3.48 -0.24 -3.29
C GLY A 105 4.98 -0.40 -3.23
N ASP A 106 5.68 0.59 -3.82
CA ASP A 106 7.12 0.74 -3.70
C ASP A 106 7.41 1.56 -2.44
N PHE A 107 7.85 0.88 -1.38
CA PHE A 107 8.12 1.55 -0.11
C PHE A 107 9.47 2.29 -0.12
N ASN A 108 10.31 2.11 -1.15
CA ASN A 108 11.74 2.41 -1.12
C ASN A 108 12.38 1.97 0.21
N ALA A 109 11.92 0.83 0.73
CA ALA A 109 12.30 0.34 2.03
C ALA A 109 12.30 -1.18 1.98
N ASP A 110 13.49 -1.77 2.01
CA ASP A 110 13.66 -3.21 1.93
C ASP A 110 13.20 -3.91 3.22
N ASP A 111 13.11 -5.24 3.14
CA ASP A 111 12.64 -6.11 4.19
C ASP A 111 13.30 -5.93 5.57
N LYS A 112 14.50 -5.37 5.63
CA LYS A 112 15.29 -5.13 6.85
C LYS A 112 15.19 -3.69 7.35
N SER A 113 14.61 -2.78 6.57
CA SER A 113 14.50 -1.35 6.90
C SER A 113 13.72 -1.06 8.19
N VAL A 114 13.97 0.11 8.79
CA VAL A 114 13.22 0.57 9.97
C VAL A 114 11.73 0.70 9.66
N THR A 115 11.37 1.28 8.51
CA THR A 115 9.98 1.47 8.08
C THR A 115 9.24 0.14 8.08
N GLN A 116 9.82 -0.87 7.42
CA GLN A 116 9.20 -2.19 7.30
C GLN A 116 9.08 -2.89 8.66
N ARG A 117 10.10 -2.82 9.52
CA ARG A 117 10.05 -3.39 10.88
C ARG A 117 8.96 -2.77 11.74
N GLU A 118 8.78 -1.44 11.68
CA GLU A 118 7.75 -0.75 12.45
C GLU A 118 6.34 -1.06 11.93
N LEU A 119 6.14 -1.16 10.61
CA LEU A 119 4.86 -1.59 10.03
C LEU A 119 4.49 -3.03 10.43
N MET A 120 5.46 -3.94 10.47
CA MET A 120 5.25 -5.34 10.83
C MET A 120 4.78 -5.56 12.28
N ARG A 121 4.84 -4.53 13.13
CA ARG A 121 4.27 -4.58 14.49
C ARG A 121 2.74 -4.57 14.48
N PHE A 122 2.13 -4.17 13.38
CA PHE A 122 0.68 -3.99 13.24
C PHE A 122 0.08 -4.81 12.09
N MET A 123 0.90 -5.25 11.14
CA MET A 123 0.48 -5.95 9.93
C MET A 123 1.43 -7.10 9.60
N ASN A 124 0.94 -8.09 8.87
CA ASN A 124 1.75 -9.18 8.32
C ASN A 124 2.23 -8.81 6.93
N ARG A 125 3.49 -9.10 6.62
CA ARG A 125 4.00 -9.03 5.25
C ARG A 125 3.51 -10.24 4.46
N LEU A 126 2.71 -10.02 3.43
CA LEU A 126 2.14 -11.08 2.60
C LEU A 126 2.98 -11.39 1.36
N GLY A 127 3.76 -10.43 0.86
CA GLY A 127 4.67 -10.61 -0.27
C GLY A 127 5.65 -9.45 -0.38
N SER A 128 6.84 -9.72 -0.92
CA SER A 128 7.87 -8.70 -1.11
C SER A 128 8.77 -9.02 -2.30
N ASN A 129 9.22 -7.98 -3.00
CA ASN A 129 10.33 -8.06 -3.94
C ASN A 129 11.15 -6.77 -3.84
N TRP A 130 12.36 -6.87 -3.28
CA TRP A 130 13.24 -5.73 -3.02
C TRP A 130 12.60 -4.65 -2.14
N VAL A 131 12.04 -3.58 -2.72
CA VAL A 131 11.38 -2.47 -2.02
C VAL A 131 9.86 -2.47 -2.23
N ASP A 132 9.36 -3.29 -3.16
CA ASP A 132 7.93 -3.50 -3.34
C ASP A 132 7.40 -4.43 -2.26
N THR A 133 6.35 -4.03 -1.58
CA THR A 133 5.80 -4.82 -0.48
C THR A 133 4.27 -4.83 -0.51
N VAL A 134 3.70 -5.96 -0.11
CA VAL A 134 2.28 -6.10 0.24
C VAL A 134 2.17 -6.48 1.71
N MET A 135 1.45 -5.69 2.50
CA MET A 135 1.14 -5.96 3.90
C MET A 135 -0.36 -5.98 4.16
N SER A 136 -0.78 -6.71 5.19
CA SER A 136 -2.17 -6.79 5.59
C SER A 136 -2.36 -7.14 7.06
N ASN A 137 -3.49 -6.77 7.66
CA ASN A 137 -3.92 -7.31 8.95
C ASN A 137 -4.41 -8.78 8.85
N CYS A 138 -4.60 -9.31 7.64
CA CYS A 138 -4.91 -10.73 7.43
C CYS A 138 -3.71 -11.62 7.76
N LYS A 139 -3.97 -12.84 8.26
CA LYS A 139 -2.93 -13.75 8.80
C LYS A 139 -2.01 -14.36 7.74
N SER A 140 -2.50 -14.60 6.53
CA SER A 140 -1.75 -15.29 5.49
C SER A 140 -2.31 -15.03 4.09
N GLY A 141 -1.45 -15.18 3.09
CA GLY A 141 -1.80 -15.20 1.68
C GLY A 141 -0.74 -15.97 0.90
N THR A 142 -1.04 -16.37 -0.33
CA THR A 142 -0.04 -16.88 -1.26
C THR A 142 0.45 -15.73 -2.12
N TRP A 143 1.74 -15.73 -2.45
CA TRP A 143 2.32 -14.65 -3.23
C TRP A 143 3.34 -15.17 -4.24
N LYS A 144 3.52 -14.39 -5.31
CA LYS A 144 4.54 -14.63 -6.31
C LYS A 144 4.95 -13.34 -7.01
N THR A 145 6.11 -13.37 -7.61
CA THR A 145 6.58 -12.33 -8.53
C THR A 145 6.11 -12.65 -9.94
N LEU A 146 5.67 -11.64 -10.68
CA LEU A 146 5.38 -11.70 -12.09
C LEU A 146 6.48 -10.95 -12.88
N PRO A 147 6.69 -11.26 -14.17
CA PRO A 147 7.64 -10.54 -15.00
C PRO A 147 7.35 -9.03 -15.06
N LYS A 148 8.41 -8.24 -15.27
CA LYS A 148 8.37 -6.77 -15.21
C LYS A 148 7.40 -6.09 -16.19
N GLY A 149 7.09 -6.72 -17.31
CA GLY A 149 6.15 -6.17 -18.30
C GLY A 149 6.49 -4.76 -18.83
N GLY A 150 7.78 -4.38 -18.83
CA GLY A 150 8.24 -3.05 -19.25
C GLY A 150 8.61 -2.09 -18.11
N SER A 151 8.39 -2.47 -16.84
CA SER A 151 8.92 -1.76 -15.67
C SER A 151 10.36 -2.17 -15.36
N ASP A 152 11.06 -1.37 -14.55
CA ASP A 152 12.30 -1.70 -13.87
C ASP A 152 12.08 -2.63 -12.65
N HIS A 153 10.85 -2.69 -12.11
CA HIS A 153 10.44 -3.57 -11.01
C HIS A 153 9.64 -4.78 -11.51
N ASN A 154 9.68 -5.89 -10.76
CA ASN A 154 8.78 -7.04 -10.98
C ASN A 154 7.45 -6.78 -10.28
N ALA A 155 6.33 -7.13 -10.92
CA ALA A 155 5.04 -7.02 -10.26
C ALA A 155 4.91 -8.07 -9.13
N VAL A 156 4.38 -7.67 -7.98
CA VAL A 156 4.08 -8.57 -6.85
C VAL A 156 2.59 -8.91 -6.87
N LYS A 157 2.25 -10.20 -6.98
CA LYS A 157 0.87 -10.69 -6.89
C LYS A 157 0.67 -11.40 -5.56
N VAL A 158 -0.40 -11.04 -4.85
CA VAL A 158 -0.88 -11.71 -3.63
C VAL A 158 -2.31 -12.19 -3.84
N GLU A 159 -2.58 -13.41 -3.40
CA GLU A 159 -3.93 -13.97 -3.26
C GLU A 159 -4.18 -14.16 -1.75
N LEU A 160 -5.26 -13.54 -1.25
CA LEU A 160 -5.63 -13.58 0.16
C LEU A 160 -7.12 -13.92 0.30
N SER A 161 -7.46 -14.54 1.43
CA SER A 161 -8.83 -14.76 1.85
C SER A 161 -9.18 -13.73 2.92
N ILE A 162 -10.35 -13.11 2.75
CA ILE A 162 -10.94 -12.13 3.65
C ILE A 162 -12.25 -12.70 4.15
#